data_AF-A0A965Z3F4-F1
#
_entry.id   AF-A0A965Z3F4-F1
#
_cell.length_a   1.000
_cell.length_b   1.000
_cell.length_c   1.000
_cell.angle_alpha   90.00
_cell.angle_beta   90.00
_cell.angle_gamma   90.00
#
_symmetry.space_group_name_H-M   'P 1'
#
loop_
_entity.id
_entity.type
_entity.pdbx_description
1 polymer ?
#
loop_
_entity_poly.entity_id
_entity_poly.type
_entity_poly.pdbx_seq_one_letter_code
_entity_poly.pdbx_strand_id
1 'polypeptide(L)'
;IFSRYGLGVEYDDDWMGRYNVQEATIQSIDVNPSVAFKVLDSLSLAAGLRAEWFEFELSKALPTRTPFVDPDLQFHMKGDSWGIGYNLGAYYEATDWLAFGLAYDSEIEQEVEGSYDVNHPVLSGGDGSGDVTTPGILRFGTSVKATDKLTIDAGIVCTMWSSYDELAIDFDPALLGQYPDSVTEKDWDDAFRYQLGVEYALNEEWALRAGYIYDETPDPDAHVDYIVPGNDRNLISLGVGYQKGDFFCDLSYTYLMIEDRDISISAERAAEKDGVLPGKFEDGDAHLIGLSVGYKL
;
A
#
# COMPACT_ATOMS: atom_id res chain seq x y z
N ILE A 1 15.24 -6.66 2.65
CA ILE A 1 14.70 -5.45 3.31
C ILE A 1 14.13 -4.58 2.20
N PHE A 2 12.84 -4.30 2.25
CA PHE A 2 12.12 -3.43 1.33
C PHE A 2 10.84 -2.94 2.02
N SER A 3 10.11 -2.01 1.40
CA SER A 3 8.81 -1.57 1.89
C SER A 3 7.69 -2.20 1.04
N ARG A 4 6.57 -2.56 1.68
CA ARG A 4 5.37 -3.09 0.99
C ARG A 4 4.18 -2.14 1.08
N TYR A 5 4.02 -1.51 2.24
CA TYR A 5 2.94 -0.59 2.51
C TYR A 5 3.53 0.77 2.81
N GLY A 6 2.96 1.78 2.18
CA GLY A 6 3.39 3.16 2.30
C GLY A 6 2.23 4.07 1.94
N LEU A 7 1.98 5.05 2.80
CA LEU A 7 1.00 6.11 2.61
C LEU A 7 1.57 7.40 3.17
N GLY A 8 1.27 8.51 2.52
CA GLY A 8 1.57 9.85 3.03
C GLY A 8 0.63 10.85 2.40
N VAL A 9 -0.21 11.48 3.22
CA VAL A 9 -1.07 12.60 2.83
C VAL A 9 -0.92 13.72 3.84
N GLU A 10 -0.90 14.95 3.36
CA GLU A 10 -0.80 16.17 4.16
C GLU A 10 -1.69 17.23 3.51
N TYR A 11 -2.58 17.82 4.29
CA TYR A 11 -3.52 18.88 3.89
C TYR A 11 -3.33 20.10 4.80
N ASP A 12 -3.67 21.29 4.31
CA ASP A 12 -3.62 22.53 5.09
C ASP A 12 -4.47 22.45 6.38
N ASP A 13 -3.99 22.94 7.51
CA ASP A 13 -4.68 22.79 8.81
C ASP A 13 -6.14 23.26 8.84
N ASP A 14 -6.49 24.28 8.05
CA ASP A 14 -7.82 24.90 8.01
C ASP A 14 -8.73 24.36 6.90
N TRP A 15 -8.29 23.31 6.19
CA TRP A 15 -9.03 22.75 5.07
C TRP A 15 -10.39 22.17 5.48
N MET A 16 -11.28 22.02 4.50
CA MET A 16 -12.68 21.67 4.77
C MET A 16 -12.88 20.26 5.36
N GLY A 17 -12.01 19.30 5.04
CA GLY A 17 -12.06 17.93 5.53
C GLY A 17 -11.22 17.65 6.78
N ARG A 18 -10.71 18.69 7.46
CA ARG A 18 -9.79 18.58 8.61
C ARG A 18 -10.28 17.72 9.77
N TYR A 19 -11.59 17.50 9.88
CA TYR A 19 -12.18 16.63 10.91
C TYR A 19 -12.08 15.13 10.57
N ASN A 20 -11.77 14.79 9.32
CA ASN A 20 -11.46 13.43 8.89
C ASN A 20 -9.95 13.15 8.99
N VAL A 21 -9.13 14.00 8.36
CA VAL A 21 -7.66 13.91 8.35
C VAL A 21 -7.05 15.29 8.07
N GLN A 22 -5.87 15.56 8.59
CA GLN A 22 -4.97 16.62 8.13
C GLN A 22 -3.65 16.01 7.66
N GLU A 23 -3.15 15.03 8.41
CA GLU A 23 -1.98 14.24 8.03
C GLU A 23 -2.26 12.77 8.30
N ALA A 24 -1.85 11.89 7.39
CA ALA A 24 -1.79 10.47 7.67
C ALA A 24 -0.57 9.85 6.97
N THR A 25 0.21 9.09 7.74
CA THR A 25 1.41 8.42 7.25
C THR A 25 1.37 6.95 7.67
N ILE A 26 1.66 6.07 6.71
CA ILE A 26 1.95 4.66 6.96
C ILE A 26 3.35 4.37 6.41
N GLN A 27 4.17 3.71 7.22
CA GLN A 27 5.48 3.22 6.79
C GLN A 27 5.64 1.76 7.15
N SER A 28 6.17 0.96 6.22
CA SER A 28 6.53 -0.42 6.52
C SER A 28 7.93 -0.81 6.06
N ILE A 29 8.57 -1.68 6.84
CA ILE A 29 9.85 -2.32 6.54
C ILE A 29 9.69 -3.83 6.68
N ASP A 30 9.84 -4.55 5.57
CA ASP A 30 9.74 -6.02 5.50
C ASP A 30 11.12 -6.67 5.39
N VAL A 31 11.38 -7.61 6.30
CA VAL A 31 12.56 -8.48 6.33
C VAL A 31 12.12 -9.90 5.99
N ASN A 32 12.59 -10.41 4.84
CA ASN A 32 12.17 -11.70 4.31
C ASN A 32 13.35 -12.65 4.01
N PRO A 33 13.90 -13.38 5.00
CA PRO A 33 14.77 -14.53 4.74
C PRO A 33 13.99 -15.68 4.07
N SER A 34 14.47 -16.13 2.91
CA SER A 34 13.84 -17.19 2.13
C SER A 34 14.82 -18.28 1.67
N VAL A 35 14.32 -19.51 1.52
CA VAL A 35 15.03 -20.64 0.93
C VAL A 35 14.23 -21.17 -0.25
N ALA A 36 14.93 -21.51 -1.33
CA ALA A 36 14.36 -22.16 -2.51
C ALA A 36 15.03 -23.51 -2.77
N PHE A 37 14.25 -24.47 -3.24
CA PHE A 37 14.70 -25.82 -3.56
C PHE A 37 14.17 -26.26 -4.92
N LYS A 38 15.07 -26.78 -5.77
CA LYS A 38 14.73 -27.39 -7.05
C LYS A 38 14.23 -28.82 -6.81
N VAL A 39 12.91 -29.00 -6.77
CA VAL A 39 12.26 -30.28 -6.47
C VAL A 39 12.34 -31.23 -7.66
N LEU A 40 12.13 -30.70 -8.86
CA LEU A 40 12.25 -31.40 -10.14
C LEU A 40 13.05 -30.54 -11.11
N ASP A 41 13.46 -31.09 -12.25
CA ASP A 41 14.17 -30.31 -13.26
C ASP A 41 13.39 -29.10 -13.76
N SER A 42 12.06 -29.20 -13.79
CA SER A 42 11.12 -28.16 -14.19
C SER A 42 10.39 -27.47 -13.04
N LEU A 43 10.58 -27.88 -11.79
CA LEU A 43 9.82 -27.35 -10.64
C LEU A 43 10.73 -26.92 -9.50
N SER A 44 10.63 -25.65 -9.12
CA SER A 44 11.26 -25.11 -7.92
C SER A 44 10.20 -24.60 -6.96
N LEU A 45 10.41 -24.85 -5.66
CA LEU A 45 9.56 -24.35 -4.58
C LEU A 45 10.39 -23.45 -3.67
N ALA A 46 9.75 -22.44 -3.09
CA ALA A 46 10.36 -21.53 -2.14
C ALA A 46 9.45 -21.32 -0.92
N ALA A 47 10.08 -21.10 0.22
CA ALA A 47 9.42 -20.68 1.44
C ALA A 47 10.27 -19.62 2.15
N GLY A 48 9.63 -18.64 2.74
CA GLY A 48 10.28 -17.58 3.50
C GLY A 48 9.51 -17.23 4.77
N LEU A 49 10.25 -16.68 5.73
CA LEU A 49 9.69 -16.08 6.94
C LEU A 49 9.74 -14.57 6.76
N ARG A 50 8.68 -13.88 7.16
CA ARG A 50 8.57 -12.43 7.06
C ARG A 50 8.47 -11.82 8.45
N ALA A 51 9.21 -10.75 8.67
CA ALA A 51 9.02 -9.85 9.80
C ALA A 51 8.80 -8.45 9.24
N GLU A 52 7.68 -7.83 9.61
CA GLU A 52 7.28 -6.53 9.11
C GLU A 52 7.15 -5.55 10.27
N TRP A 53 7.96 -4.49 10.24
CA TRP A 53 7.73 -3.32 11.06
C TRP A 53 6.73 -2.41 10.36
N PHE A 54 5.77 -1.89 11.12
CA PHE A 54 4.69 -1.04 10.64
C PHE A 54 4.57 0.17 11.57
N GLU A 55 4.46 1.37 10.99
CA GLU A 55 4.22 2.62 11.71
C GLU A 55 3.01 3.32 11.12
N PHE A 56 2.17 3.85 12.00
CA PHE A 56 1.01 4.65 11.66
C PHE A 56 1.05 5.98 12.40
N GLU A 57 0.76 7.04 11.68
CA GLU A 57 0.67 8.40 12.20
C GLU A 57 -0.58 9.07 11.63
N LEU A 58 -1.35 9.74 12.49
CA LEU A 58 -2.59 10.42 12.12
C LEU A 58 -2.72 11.74 12.87
N SER A 59 -2.95 12.81 12.12
CA SER A 59 -3.31 14.12 12.66
C SER A 59 -4.68 14.55 12.10
N LYS A 60 -5.54 15.09 12.96
CA LYS A 60 -6.82 15.68 12.57
C LYS A 60 -7.31 16.74 13.55
N ALA A 61 -8.21 17.59 13.09
CA ALA A 61 -8.92 18.52 13.94
C ALA A 61 -10.06 17.80 14.67
N LEU A 62 -10.34 18.22 15.90
CA LEU A 62 -11.52 17.82 16.66
C LEU A 62 -12.41 19.06 16.87
N PRO A 63 -13.69 19.01 16.46
CA PRO A 63 -14.57 20.16 16.55
C PRO A 63 -14.88 20.49 18.01
N THR A 64 -14.69 21.73 18.44
CA THR A 64 -15.13 22.15 19.78
C THR A 64 -16.61 22.55 19.72
N ARG A 65 -17.38 22.20 20.76
CA ARG A 65 -18.82 22.52 20.81
C ARG A 65 -19.10 23.88 21.43
N THR A 66 -18.16 24.82 21.35
CA THR A 66 -18.21 26.08 22.09
C THR A 66 -18.81 27.20 21.23
N PRO A 67 -20.01 27.72 21.55
CA PRO A 67 -20.60 28.80 20.76
C PRO A 67 -19.73 30.06 20.83
N PHE A 68 -19.42 30.64 19.67
CA PHE A 68 -18.75 31.94 19.51
C PHE A 68 -17.26 32.00 19.87
N VAL A 69 -16.61 30.86 20.12
CA VAL A 69 -15.15 30.74 20.25
C VAL A 69 -14.76 29.39 19.66
N ASP A 70 -14.09 29.37 18.51
CA ASP A 70 -13.39 28.18 18.05
C ASP A 70 -11.95 28.57 17.72
N PRO A 71 -11.00 27.92 18.40
CA PRO A 71 -10.08 27.10 17.64
C PRO A 71 -10.43 25.63 17.84
N ASP A 72 -10.46 24.87 16.74
CA ASP A 72 -10.48 23.41 16.76
C ASP A 72 -9.35 22.87 17.64
N LEU A 73 -9.60 21.76 18.34
CA LEU A 73 -8.51 21.05 18.97
C LEU A 73 -7.74 20.28 17.90
N GLN A 74 -6.42 20.24 18.01
CA GLN A 74 -5.54 19.46 17.15
C GLN A 74 -5.22 18.16 17.87
N PHE A 75 -5.58 17.06 17.22
CA PHE A 75 -5.29 15.71 17.65
C PHE A 75 -4.17 15.15 16.78
N HIS A 76 -3.21 14.50 17.43
CA HIS A 76 -2.10 13.82 16.80
C HIS A 76 -1.91 12.47 17.46
N MET A 77 -1.58 11.44 16.69
CA MET A 77 -1.18 10.16 17.24
C MET A 77 -0.14 9.48 16.37
N LYS A 78 0.69 8.67 17.02
CA LYS A 78 1.72 7.87 16.37
C LYS A 78 1.91 6.57 17.14
N GLY A 79 2.00 5.46 16.42
CA GLY A 79 2.28 4.15 16.98
C GLY A 79 2.98 3.24 15.99
N ASP A 80 3.61 2.19 16.50
CA ASP A 80 4.34 1.21 15.69
C ASP A 80 4.19 -0.21 16.22
N SER A 81 4.49 -1.18 15.37
CA SER A 81 4.36 -2.61 15.68
C SER A 81 5.36 -3.46 14.91
N TRP A 82 5.50 -4.71 15.35
CA TRP A 82 6.15 -5.77 14.58
C TRP A 82 5.19 -6.95 14.41
N GLY A 83 4.99 -7.35 13.16
CA GLY A 83 4.21 -8.51 12.79
C GLY A 83 5.07 -9.59 12.11
N ILE A 84 4.61 -10.84 12.19
CA ILE A 84 5.28 -12.00 11.59
C ILE A 84 4.35 -12.66 10.57
N GLY A 85 4.91 -13.00 9.41
CA GLY A 85 4.21 -13.73 8.36
C GLY A 85 5.11 -14.76 7.69
N TYR A 86 4.61 -15.30 6.58
CA TYR A 86 5.37 -16.21 5.73
C TYR A 86 5.06 -15.95 4.26
N ASN A 87 5.92 -16.44 3.38
CA ASN A 87 5.63 -16.48 1.96
C ASN A 87 5.98 -17.84 1.36
N LEU A 88 5.24 -18.22 0.34
CA LEU A 88 5.43 -19.44 -0.44
C LEU A 88 5.57 -19.09 -1.91
N GLY A 89 6.38 -19.85 -2.62
CA GLY A 89 6.60 -19.67 -4.06
C GLY A 89 6.70 -21.00 -4.79
N ALA A 90 6.19 -21.02 -6.01
CA ALA A 90 6.36 -22.11 -6.96
C ALA A 90 6.72 -21.53 -8.33
N TYR A 91 7.76 -22.09 -8.94
CA TYR A 91 8.18 -21.76 -10.30
C TYR A 91 8.19 -23.05 -11.13
N TYR A 92 7.46 -23.03 -12.23
CA TYR A 92 7.31 -24.17 -13.12
C TYR A 92 7.74 -23.81 -14.55
N GLU A 93 8.83 -24.43 -15.00
CA GLU A 93 9.33 -24.34 -16.37
C GLU A 93 8.62 -25.41 -17.21
N ALA A 94 7.57 -25.02 -17.92
CA ALA A 94 6.78 -25.94 -18.74
C ALA A 94 7.55 -26.37 -20.00
N THR A 95 8.28 -25.44 -20.60
CA THR A 95 9.21 -25.64 -21.72
C THR A 95 10.35 -24.63 -21.64
N ASP A 96 11.36 -24.75 -22.51
CA ASP A 96 12.47 -23.79 -22.60
C ASP A 96 12.03 -22.35 -22.90
N TRP A 97 10.82 -22.18 -23.47
CA TRP A 97 10.24 -20.90 -23.87
C TRP A 97 9.03 -20.46 -23.04
N LEU A 98 8.52 -21.30 -22.12
CA LEU A 98 7.31 -21.02 -21.33
C LEU A 98 7.52 -21.39 -19.87
N ALA A 99 7.33 -20.40 -19.00
CA ALA A 99 7.37 -20.59 -17.56
C ALA A 99 6.13 -19.99 -16.87
N PHE A 100 5.84 -20.51 -15.68
CA PHE A 100 4.79 -20.04 -14.79
C PHE A 100 5.33 -19.80 -13.39
N GLY A 101 4.83 -18.77 -12.73
CA GLY A 101 5.10 -18.45 -11.35
C GLY A 101 3.82 -18.34 -10.54
N LEU A 102 3.86 -18.87 -9.31
CA LEU A 102 2.85 -18.65 -8.29
C LEU A 102 3.56 -18.22 -7.01
N ALA A 103 3.10 -17.15 -6.37
CA ALA A 103 3.61 -16.72 -5.08
C ALA A 103 2.45 -16.31 -4.17
N TYR A 104 2.58 -16.62 -2.89
CA TYR A 104 1.64 -16.22 -1.85
C TYR A 104 2.43 -15.58 -0.71
N ASP A 105 2.05 -14.37 -0.35
CA ASP A 105 2.45 -13.73 0.91
C ASP A 105 1.25 -13.84 1.87
N SER A 106 1.47 -14.29 3.10
CA SER A 106 0.42 -14.29 4.12
C SER A 106 0.04 -12.87 4.53
N GLU A 107 -1.18 -12.73 5.04
CA GLU A 107 -1.54 -11.61 5.90
C GLU A 107 -0.64 -11.56 7.13
N ILE A 108 -0.54 -10.37 7.74
CA ILE A 108 0.18 -10.14 8.99
C ILE A 108 -0.67 -9.24 9.87
N GLU A 109 -1.06 -9.77 11.04
CA GLU A 109 -1.68 -9.01 12.12
C GLU A 109 -0.64 -8.07 12.76
N GLN A 110 -1.02 -6.81 12.94
CA GLN A 110 -0.20 -5.77 13.55
C GLN A 110 -0.96 -5.21 14.77
N GLU A 111 -0.45 -5.47 15.96
CA GLU A 111 -0.91 -4.84 17.21
C GLU A 111 -0.12 -3.53 17.37
N VAL A 112 -0.70 -2.41 16.93
CA VAL A 112 -0.06 -1.09 16.93
C VAL A 112 -0.25 -0.44 18.29
N GLU A 113 0.86 -0.11 18.95
CA GLU A 113 0.87 0.61 20.22
C GLU A 113 1.60 1.94 20.07
N GLY A 114 1.11 2.98 20.75
CA GLY A 114 1.65 4.31 20.60
C GLY A 114 1.07 5.31 21.59
N SER A 115 1.20 6.58 21.24
CA SER A 115 0.70 7.69 22.04
C SER A 115 -0.13 8.65 21.18
N TYR A 116 -1.07 9.33 21.83
CA TYR A 116 -1.81 10.43 21.24
C TYR A 116 -1.66 11.69 22.08
N ASP A 117 -1.75 12.83 21.42
CA ASP A 117 -1.72 14.16 22.03
C ASP A 117 -2.86 15.03 21.49
N VAL A 118 -3.35 15.91 22.35
CA VAL A 118 -4.33 16.93 22.00
C VAL A 118 -3.86 18.28 22.54
N ASN A 119 -4.01 19.35 21.75
CA ASN A 119 -3.69 20.72 22.17
C ASN A 119 -4.68 21.31 23.20
N HIS A 120 -5.07 20.53 24.21
CA HIS A 120 -6.01 20.91 25.26
C HIS A 120 -5.30 21.03 26.63
N PRO A 121 -5.55 22.07 27.43
CA PRO A 121 -4.72 22.43 28.59
C PRO A 121 -4.76 21.46 29.79
N VAL A 122 -5.71 20.52 29.81
CA VAL A 122 -5.92 19.60 30.95
C VAL A 122 -5.90 18.13 30.49
N LEU A 123 -6.54 17.85 29.36
CA LEU A 123 -6.66 16.53 28.75
C LEU A 123 -5.82 16.53 27.47
N SER A 124 -4.50 16.41 27.63
CA SER A 124 -3.54 16.71 26.57
C SER A 124 -2.98 15.50 25.84
N GLY A 125 -3.28 14.27 26.27
CA GLY A 125 -2.76 13.06 25.65
C GLY A 125 -2.90 11.81 26.51
N GLY A 126 -2.41 10.70 25.97
CA GLY A 126 -2.46 9.36 26.55
C GLY A 126 -1.80 8.32 25.65
N ASP A 127 -1.95 7.06 26.02
CA ASP A 127 -1.55 5.94 25.19
C ASP A 127 -2.70 5.59 24.23
N GLY A 128 -2.36 5.14 23.03
CA GLY A 128 -3.30 4.69 22.02
C GLY A 128 -2.88 3.35 21.43
N SER A 129 -3.84 2.49 21.13
CA SER A 129 -3.58 1.18 20.51
C SER A 129 -4.64 0.82 19.49
N GLY A 130 -4.31 -0.06 18.55
CA GLY A 130 -5.25 -0.58 17.58
C GLY A 130 -4.67 -1.73 16.79
N ASP A 131 -5.55 -2.60 16.30
CA ASP A 131 -5.16 -3.73 15.46
C ASP A 131 -5.36 -3.38 13.99
N VAL A 132 -4.37 -3.69 13.15
CA VAL A 132 -4.49 -3.60 11.69
C VAL A 132 -3.94 -4.85 11.05
N THR A 133 -4.66 -5.37 10.05
CA THR A 133 -4.20 -6.53 9.28
C THR A 133 -3.65 -6.05 7.95
N THR A 134 -2.39 -6.33 7.68
CA THR A 134 -1.87 -6.16 6.32
C THR A 134 -2.30 -7.35 5.46
N PRO A 135 -2.80 -7.12 4.24
CA PRO A 135 -3.49 -8.15 3.48
C PRO A 135 -2.56 -9.26 2.97
N GLY A 136 -3.14 -10.45 2.81
CA GLY A 136 -2.54 -11.52 2.03
C GLY A 136 -2.45 -11.15 0.54
N ILE A 137 -1.42 -11.64 -0.15
CA ILE A 137 -1.20 -11.34 -1.57
C ILE A 137 -0.93 -12.61 -2.36
N LEU A 138 -1.79 -12.90 -3.33
CA LEU A 138 -1.60 -13.99 -4.28
C LEU A 138 -1.14 -13.43 -5.64
N ARG A 139 -0.06 -13.98 -6.19
CA ARG A 139 0.49 -13.58 -7.49
C ARG A 139 0.60 -14.78 -8.40
N PHE A 140 0.09 -14.64 -9.61
CA PHE A 140 0.28 -15.59 -10.68
C PHE A 140 0.86 -14.88 -11.90
N GLY A 141 1.81 -15.52 -12.58
CA GLY A 141 2.39 -14.96 -13.79
C GLY A 141 2.90 -16.01 -14.75
N THR A 142 3.09 -15.60 -15.99
CA THR A 142 3.71 -16.39 -17.04
C THR A 142 4.74 -15.57 -17.81
N SER A 143 5.78 -16.24 -18.27
CA SER A 143 6.83 -15.68 -19.09
C SER A 143 6.99 -16.49 -20.37
N VAL A 144 6.98 -15.80 -21.51
CA VAL A 144 7.04 -16.38 -22.85
C VAL A 144 8.25 -15.82 -23.58
N LYS A 145 9.26 -16.66 -23.87
CA LYS A 145 10.36 -16.32 -24.77
C LYS A 145 9.86 -16.44 -26.21
N ALA A 146 9.30 -15.35 -26.73
CA ALA A 146 8.74 -15.29 -28.07
C ALA A 146 9.83 -15.43 -29.16
N THR A 147 11.04 -14.95 -28.88
CA THR A 147 12.24 -15.15 -29.70
C THR A 147 13.48 -15.18 -28.80
N ASP A 148 14.67 -15.43 -29.36
CA ASP A 148 15.95 -15.34 -28.63
C ASP A 148 16.24 -13.95 -28.02
N LYS A 149 15.53 -12.90 -28.48
CA LYS A 149 15.70 -11.53 -28.02
C LYS A 149 14.46 -10.93 -27.34
N LEU A 150 13.31 -11.60 -27.41
CA LEU A 150 12.04 -11.02 -26.99
C LEU A 150 11.37 -11.94 -25.98
N THR A 151 11.16 -11.39 -24.78
CA THR A 151 10.37 -12.01 -23.71
C THR A 151 9.11 -11.18 -23.48
N ILE A 152 7.99 -11.87 -23.27
CA ILE A 152 6.70 -11.28 -22.95
C ILE A 152 6.24 -11.88 -21.63
N ASP A 153 5.86 -11.03 -20.69
CA ASP A 153 5.42 -11.41 -19.36
C ASP A 153 4.00 -10.92 -19.13
N ALA A 154 3.16 -11.77 -18.54
CA ALA A 154 1.82 -11.40 -18.12
C ALA A 154 1.56 -11.90 -16.70
N GLY A 155 0.86 -11.11 -15.90
CA GLY A 155 0.62 -11.41 -14.49
C GLY A 155 -0.70 -10.87 -13.97
N ILE A 156 -1.18 -11.53 -12.92
CA ILE A 156 -2.32 -11.12 -12.12
C ILE A 156 -1.90 -11.17 -10.65
N VAL A 157 -2.18 -10.10 -9.92
CA VAL A 157 -2.05 -10.03 -8.46
C VAL A 157 -3.45 -9.86 -7.88
N CYS A 158 -3.77 -10.64 -6.86
CA CYS A 158 -4.94 -10.44 -6.02
C CYS A 158 -4.45 -10.07 -4.62
N THR A 159 -4.88 -8.90 -4.14
CA THR A 159 -4.60 -8.43 -2.78
C THR A 159 -5.87 -8.56 -1.97
N MET A 160 -5.81 -9.33 -0.89
CA MET A 160 -6.97 -9.70 -0.08
C MET A 160 -7.31 -8.60 0.93
N TRP A 161 -7.66 -7.41 0.42
CA TRP A 161 -7.95 -6.22 1.22
C TRP A 161 -9.21 -6.35 2.08
N SER A 162 -10.05 -7.36 1.82
CA SER A 162 -11.15 -7.76 2.72
C SER A 162 -10.73 -8.22 4.11
N SER A 163 -9.42 -8.23 4.40
CA SER A 163 -8.88 -8.36 5.76
C SER A 163 -8.85 -7.04 6.53
N TYR A 164 -9.09 -5.90 5.87
CA TYR A 164 -9.12 -4.57 6.46
C TYR A 164 -10.55 -4.03 6.54
N ASP A 165 -11.25 -4.47 7.59
CA ASP A 165 -12.66 -4.17 7.81
C ASP A 165 -12.89 -2.81 8.49
N GLU A 166 -12.02 -2.43 9.43
CA GLU A 166 -12.15 -1.20 10.20
C GLU A 166 -10.81 -0.65 10.67
N LEU A 167 -10.79 0.65 10.94
CA LEU A 167 -9.75 1.34 11.71
C LEU A 167 -10.30 1.59 13.13
N ALA A 168 -9.94 0.70 14.06
CA ALA A 168 -10.30 0.80 15.46
C ALA A 168 -9.11 1.28 16.30
N ILE A 169 -9.37 2.26 17.17
CA ILE A 169 -8.37 2.88 18.02
C ILE A 169 -8.92 2.96 19.43
N ASP A 170 -8.21 2.36 20.39
CA ASP A 170 -8.46 2.50 21.82
C ASP A 170 -7.60 3.61 22.43
N PHE A 171 -8.15 4.32 23.41
CA PHE A 171 -7.49 5.43 24.11
C PHE A 171 -7.42 5.17 25.63
N ASP A 172 -6.22 5.20 26.20
CA ASP A 172 -6.00 5.15 27.66
C ASP A 172 -5.15 6.33 28.17
N PRO A 173 -5.72 7.29 28.91
CA PRO A 173 -7.13 7.40 29.27
C PRO A 173 -8.00 7.74 28.05
N ALA A 174 -9.33 7.63 28.21
CA ALA A 174 -10.28 8.04 27.17
C ALA A 174 -10.00 9.45 26.62
N LEU A 175 -9.99 9.59 25.30
CA LEU A 175 -9.78 10.85 24.58
C LEU A 175 -10.79 11.90 25.06
N LEU A 176 -10.28 13.07 25.46
CA LEU A 176 -11.04 14.17 26.07
C LEU A 176 -11.90 13.72 27.29
N GLY A 177 -11.52 12.62 27.95
CA GLY A 177 -12.23 12.03 29.09
C GLY A 177 -13.61 11.48 28.75
N GLN A 178 -13.92 11.29 27.46
CA GLN A 178 -15.26 10.94 26.98
C GLN A 178 -15.27 9.79 25.99
N TYR A 179 -14.23 9.68 25.15
CA TYR A 179 -14.17 8.73 24.05
C TYR A 179 -13.12 7.66 24.34
N PRO A 180 -13.51 6.49 24.90
CA PRO A 180 -12.56 5.44 25.18
C PRO A 180 -12.00 4.81 23.91
N ASP A 181 -12.73 4.92 22.79
CA ASP A 181 -12.38 4.34 21.50
C ASP A 181 -12.90 5.21 20.33
N SER A 182 -12.38 4.92 19.13
CA SER A 182 -12.82 5.44 17.84
C SER A 182 -12.76 4.32 16.81
N VAL A 183 -13.90 4.00 16.20
CA VAL A 183 -14.01 2.98 15.15
C VAL A 183 -14.47 3.63 13.84
N THR A 184 -13.75 3.39 12.75
CA THR A 184 -14.11 3.82 11.41
C THR A 184 -14.20 2.60 10.49
N GLU A 185 -15.40 2.29 10.02
CA GLU A 185 -15.63 1.20 9.07
C GLU A 185 -14.96 1.50 7.73
N LYS A 186 -14.29 0.49 7.16
CA LYS A 186 -13.56 0.53 5.89
C LYS A 186 -14.16 -0.43 4.88
N ASP A 187 -14.40 -1.67 5.28
CA ASP A 187 -14.99 -2.74 4.45
C ASP A 187 -14.36 -2.83 3.06
N TRP A 188 -13.01 -2.85 3.01
CA TRP A 188 -12.29 -2.81 1.75
C TRP A 188 -12.46 -4.10 0.92
N ASP A 189 -12.59 -3.95 -0.39
CA ASP A 189 -12.78 -5.06 -1.31
C ASP A 189 -11.44 -5.66 -1.76
N ASP A 190 -11.41 -6.99 -1.95
CA ASP A 190 -10.29 -7.64 -2.64
C ASP A 190 -10.05 -7.01 -4.02
N ALA A 191 -8.81 -6.59 -4.29
CA ALA A 191 -8.47 -5.84 -5.50
C ALA A 191 -7.52 -6.61 -6.42
N PHE A 192 -7.76 -6.53 -7.72
CA PHE A 192 -6.91 -7.13 -8.74
C PHE A 192 -5.97 -6.13 -9.41
N ARG A 193 -4.77 -6.60 -9.72
CA ARG A 193 -3.81 -5.92 -10.58
C ARG A 193 -3.45 -6.79 -11.76
N TYR A 194 -3.60 -6.26 -12.96
CA TYR A 194 -3.26 -6.92 -14.22
C TYR A 194 -2.01 -6.30 -14.81
N GLN A 195 -1.07 -7.14 -15.22
CA GLN A 195 0.27 -6.70 -15.64
C GLN A 195 0.64 -7.32 -16.99
N LEU A 196 1.17 -6.50 -17.88
CA LEU A 196 1.76 -6.93 -19.15
C LEU A 196 3.10 -6.23 -19.35
N GLY A 197 4.14 -7.01 -19.62
CA GLY A 197 5.50 -6.52 -19.81
C GLY A 197 6.16 -7.14 -21.03
N VAL A 198 7.11 -6.41 -21.60
CA VAL A 198 8.00 -6.91 -22.65
C VAL A 198 9.44 -6.53 -22.33
N GLU A 199 10.35 -7.45 -22.62
CA GLU A 199 11.79 -7.22 -22.60
C GLU A 199 12.39 -7.54 -23.96
N TYR A 200 13.20 -6.62 -24.49
CA TYR A 200 13.93 -6.80 -25.74
C TYR A 200 15.44 -6.68 -25.51
N ALA A 201 16.16 -7.79 -25.67
CA ALA A 201 17.61 -7.82 -25.63
C ALA A 201 18.18 -7.24 -26.93
N LEU A 202 18.70 -6.00 -26.88
CA LEU A 202 19.36 -5.36 -28.02
C LEU A 202 20.61 -6.15 -28.42
N ASN A 203 21.43 -6.48 -27.43
CA ASN A 203 22.65 -7.26 -27.52
C ASN A 203 22.97 -7.89 -26.15
N GLU A 204 24.16 -8.47 -26.00
CA GLU A 204 24.59 -9.13 -24.76
C GLU A 204 24.77 -8.17 -23.57
N GLU A 205 24.93 -6.86 -23.82
CA GLU A 205 25.13 -5.86 -22.77
C GLU A 205 23.87 -5.04 -22.45
N TRP A 206 22.91 -4.93 -23.37
CA TRP A 206 21.79 -3.99 -23.25
C TRP A 206 20.42 -4.64 -23.48
N ALA A 207 19.47 -4.34 -22.61
CA ALA A 207 18.07 -4.70 -22.72
C ALA A 207 17.15 -3.49 -22.56
N LEU A 208 16.04 -3.47 -23.30
CA LEU A 208 14.98 -2.47 -23.16
C LEU A 208 13.73 -3.13 -22.61
N ARG A 209 12.99 -2.41 -21.76
CA ARG A 209 11.75 -2.89 -21.15
C ARG A 209 10.64 -1.86 -21.32
N ALA A 210 9.43 -2.38 -21.52
CA ALA A 210 8.21 -1.60 -21.47
C ALA A 210 7.11 -2.42 -20.79
N GLY A 211 6.18 -1.76 -20.12
CA GLY A 211 5.08 -2.45 -19.47
C GLY A 211 3.88 -1.55 -19.22
N TYR A 212 2.76 -2.21 -18.99
CA TYR A 212 1.49 -1.61 -18.62
C TYR A 212 0.89 -2.38 -17.44
N ILE A 213 0.30 -1.63 -16.51
CA ILE A 213 -0.39 -2.18 -15.35
C ILE A 213 -1.73 -1.45 -15.21
N TYR A 214 -2.80 -2.22 -15.01
CA TYR A 214 -4.06 -1.72 -14.48
C TYR A 214 -4.24 -2.28 -13.07
N ASP A 215 -4.52 -1.41 -12.11
CA ASP A 215 -4.52 -1.69 -10.67
C ASP A 215 -5.83 -1.17 -10.07
N GLU A 216 -6.73 -2.07 -9.68
CA GLU A 216 -8.02 -1.73 -9.12
C GLU A 216 -7.86 -1.13 -7.71
N THR A 217 -8.74 -0.18 -7.37
CA THR A 217 -8.82 0.33 -6.01
C THR A 217 -9.57 -0.64 -5.08
N PRO A 218 -9.06 -0.90 -3.87
CA PRO A 218 -9.81 -1.69 -2.88
C PRO A 218 -10.84 -0.86 -2.10
N ASP A 219 -10.75 0.47 -2.16
CA ASP A 219 -11.54 1.36 -1.31
C ASP A 219 -12.95 1.60 -1.89
N PRO A 220 -14.03 1.14 -1.22
CA PRO A 220 -15.39 1.29 -1.72
C PRO A 220 -15.92 2.72 -1.56
N ASP A 221 -16.76 3.18 -2.49
CA ASP A 221 -17.34 4.53 -2.45
C ASP A 221 -18.16 4.81 -1.18
N ALA A 222 -18.71 3.78 -0.54
CA ALA A 222 -19.46 3.92 0.71
C ALA A 222 -18.57 4.39 1.87
N HIS A 223 -17.30 3.97 1.91
CA HIS A 223 -16.38 4.20 3.03
C HIS A 223 -15.16 5.07 2.66
N VAL A 224 -15.12 5.61 1.44
CA VAL A 224 -14.05 6.50 0.95
C VAL A 224 -13.70 7.60 1.94
N ASP A 225 -12.41 7.81 2.18
CA ASP A 225 -11.92 8.87 3.05
C ASP A 225 -10.90 9.76 2.32
N TYR A 226 -10.26 10.66 3.07
CA TYR A 226 -9.21 11.51 2.54
C TYR A 226 -7.79 11.04 2.92
N ILE A 227 -7.70 9.93 3.68
CA ILE A 227 -6.44 9.27 4.06
C ILE A 227 -5.85 8.59 2.81
N VAL A 228 -6.70 7.92 2.03
CA VAL A 228 -6.31 7.28 0.76
C VAL A 228 -7.11 7.89 -0.40
N PRO A 229 -6.74 9.09 -0.88
CA PRO A 229 -7.41 9.75 -2.00
C PRO A 229 -7.01 9.06 -3.31
N GLY A 230 -7.58 7.88 -3.54
CA GLY A 230 -7.24 7.01 -4.65
C GLY A 230 -8.46 6.45 -5.38
N ASN A 231 -8.20 6.00 -6.60
CA ASN A 231 -9.11 5.21 -7.42
C ASN A 231 -8.27 4.22 -8.23
N ASP A 232 -8.86 3.51 -9.19
CA ASP A 232 -8.14 2.67 -10.15
C ASP A 232 -6.95 3.40 -10.77
N ARG A 233 -5.85 2.68 -10.97
CA ARG A 233 -4.62 3.25 -11.54
C ARG A 233 -4.21 2.58 -12.82
N ASN A 234 -3.74 3.41 -13.74
CA ASN A 234 -3.09 3.01 -14.97
C ASN A 234 -1.60 3.37 -14.86
N LEU A 235 -0.71 2.39 -14.98
CA LEU A 235 0.74 2.62 -14.93
C LEU A 235 1.39 2.24 -16.27
N ILE A 236 2.21 3.14 -16.80
CA ILE A 236 3.01 2.92 -17.99
C ILE A 236 4.49 3.00 -17.60
N SER A 237 5.23 1.93 -17.87
CA SER A 237 6.62 1.79 -17.45
C SER A 237 7.55 1.65 -18.64
N LEU A 238 8.73 2.26 -18.53
CA LEU A 238 9.86 2.10 -19.44
C LEU A 238 11.12 1.80 -18.64
N GLY A 239 12.03 1.01 -19.20
CA GLY A 239 13.30 0.71 -18.55
C GLY A 239 14.41 0.33 -19.50
N VAL A 240 15.64 0.47 -19.01
CA VAL A 240 16.86 0.03 -19.67
C VAL A 240 17.73 -0.72 -18.68
N GLY A 241 18.21 -1.88 -19.10
CA GLY A 241 19.18 -2.68 -18.36
C GLY A 241 20.52 -2.68 -19.09
N TYR A 242 21.59 -2.57 -18.32
CA TYR A 242 22.97 -2.70 -18.78
C TYR A 242 23.70 -3.74 -17.95
N GLN A 243 24.39 -4.68 -18.60
CA GLN A 243 25.21 -5.68 -17.95
C GLN A 243 26.55 -5.81 -18.65
N LYS A 244 27.64 -5.86 -17.88
CA LYS A 244 28.99 -6.11 -18.40
C LYS A 244 29.86 -6.81 -17.38
N GLY A 245 30.29 -8.03 -17.73
CA GLY A 245 31.01 -8.89 -16.81
C GLY A 245 30.13 -9.18 -15.58
N ASP A 246 30.68 -8.92 -14.40
CA ASP A 246 29.97 -9.12 -13.13
C ASP A 246 29.10 -7.92 -12.71
N PHE A 247 29.20 -6.79 -13.41
CA PHE A 247 28.44 -5.58 -13.10
C PHE A 247 27.13 -5.53 -13.87
N PHE A 248 26.05 -5.09 -13.22
CA PHE A 248 24.80 -4.74 -13.87
C PHE A 248 24.16 -3.50 -13.26
N CYS A 249 23.35 -2.81 -14.07
CA CYS A 249 22.60 -1.63 -13.69
C CYS A 249 21.29 -1.55 -14.47
N ASP A 250 20.21 -1.17 -13.78
CA ASP A 250 18.91 -0.96 -14.38
C ASP A 250 18.39 0.43 -14.01
N LEU A 251 17.82 1.12 -15.00
CA LEU A 251 17.11 2.38 -14.82
C LEU A 251 15.67 2.20 -15.31
N SER A 252 14.71 2.65 -14.52
CA SER A 252 13.29 2.62 -14.85
C SER A 252 12.60 3.96 -14.62
N TYR A 253 11.55 4.19 -15.39
CA TYR A 253 10.61 5.28 -15.22
C TYR A 253 9.19 4.75 -15.38
N THR A 254 8.31 5.12 -14.46
CA THR A 254 6.89 4.79 -14.50
C THR A 254 6.07 6.06 -14.37
N TYR A 255 5.09 6.23 -15.24
CA TYR A 255 4.03 7.21 -15.08
C TYR A 255 2.76 6.51 -14.59
N LEU A 256 2.25 6.96 -13.46
CA LEU A 256 1.03 6.45 -12.83
C LEU A 256 -0.05 7.52 -12.96
N MET A 257 -1.22 7.11 -13.45
CA MET A 257 -2.41 7.94 -13.57
C MET A 257 -3.50 7.31 -12.72
N ILE A 258 -4.12 8.09 -11.84
CA ILE A 258 -5.23 7.71 -10.99
C ILE A 258 -6.51 8.17 -11.69
N GLU A 259 -7.51 7.31 -11.78
CA GLU A 259 -8.80 7.68 -12.34
C GLU A 259 -9.54 8.65 -11.43
N ASP A 260 -10.29 9.58 -12.03
CA ASP A 260 -11.09 10.54 -11.28
C ASP A 260 -12.14 9.80 -10.42
N ARG A 261 -12.47 10.36 -9.26
CA ARG A 261 -13.45 9.79 -8.33
C ARG A 261 -14.41 10.84 -7.82
N ASP A 262 -15.70 10.58 -7.98
CA ASP A 262 -16.78 11.43 -7.47
C ASP A 262 -17.24 10.92 -6.10
N ILE A 263 -17.05 11.70 -5.05
CA ILE A 263 -17.57 11.38 -3.71
C ILE A 263 -18.98 11.93 -3.55
N SER A 264 -19.94 11.02 -3.42
CA SER A 264 -21.31 11.35 -3.04
C SER A 264 -21.61 10.84 -1.63
N ILE A 265 -22.12 11.72 -0.76
CA ILE A 265 -22.40 11.37 0.64
C ILE A 265 -23.89 11.13 0.82
N SER A 266 -24.25 9.94 1.30
CA SER A 266 -25.62 9.59 1.65
C SER A 266 -26.10 10.38 2.88
N ALA A 267 -27.41 10.50 3.05
CA ALA A 267 -27.96 11.17 4.24
C ALA A 267 -27.63 10.44 5.55
N GLU A 268 -27.46 9.11 5.48
CA GLU A 268 -27.10 8.25 6.61
C GLU A 268 -25.65 8.51 7.02
N ARG A 269 -24.70 8.47 6.07
CA ARG A 269 -23.29 8.76 6.31
C ARG A 269 -23.06 10.20 6.79
N ALA A 270 -23.76 11.18 6.22
CA ALA A 270 -23.70 12.56 6.70
C ALA A 270 -24.08 12.72 8.18
N ALA A 271 -24.90 11.80 8.73
CA ALA A 271 -25.29 11.81 10.14
C ALA A 271 -24.20 11.28 11.08
N GLU A 272 -23.25 10.49 10.57
CA GLU A 272 -22.10 9.94 11.32
C GLU A 272 -21.06 11.01 11.66
N LYS A 273 -21.02 12.09 10.87
CA LYS A 273 -20.09 13.23 11.06
C LYS A 273 -18.61 12.79 11.04
N ASP A 274 -18.29 11.87 10.15
CA ASP A 274 -16.94 11.34 9.86
C ASP A 274 -15.98 12.39 9.24
N GLY A 275 -16.49 13.59 8.92
CA GLY A 275 -15.74 14.69 8.35
C GLY A 275 -15.57 14.61 6.82
N VAL A 276 -16.21 13.63 6.17
CA VAL A 276 -16.16 13.48 4.71
C VAL A 276 -17.26 14.29 4.04
N LEU A 277 -16.87 15.07 3.03
CA LEU A 277 -17.74 15.98 2.30
C LEU A 277 -17.90 15.53 0.84
N PRO A 278 -19.05 15.83 0.20
CA PRO A 278 -19.20 15.65 -1.24
C PRO A 278 -18.13 16.43 -1.99
N GLY A 279 -17.49 15.79 -2.96
CA GLY A 279 -16.34 16.35 -3.65
C GLY A 279 -15.87 15.47 -4.78
N LYS A 280 -14.72 15.83 -5.37
CA LYS A 280 -14.10 15.08 -6.45
C LYS A 280 -12.60 15.00 -6.23
N PHE A 281 -12.02 13.85 -6.51
CA PHE A 281 -10.60 13.71 -6.77
C PHE A 281 -10.42 13.66 -8.28
N GLU A 282 -9.66 14.59 -8.84
CA GLU A 282 -9.40 14.69 -10.28
C GLU A 282 -7.91 14.89 -10.52
N ASP A 283 -7.43 14.48 -11.69
CA ASP A 283 -6.05 14.73 -12.16
C ASP A 283 -4.95 14.16 -11.24
N GLY A 284 -5.21 13.05 -10.53
CA GLY A 284 -4.21 12.39 -9.69
C GLY A 284 -3.15 11.66 -10.52
N ASP A 285 -1.88 12.01 -10.35
CA ASP A 285 -0.78 11.35 -11.05
C ASP A 285 0.53 11.27 -10.25
N ALA A 286 1.43 10.38 -10.67
CA ALA A 286 2.74 10.22 -10.05
C ALA A 286 3.82 9.82 -11.05
N HIS A 287 5.04 10.30 -10.79
CA HIS A 287 6.25 9.96 -11.54
C HIS A 287 7.20 9.15 -10.65
N LEU A 288 7.51 7.92 -11.06
CA LEU A 288 8.41 7.05 -10.32
C LEU A 288 9.69 6.82 -11.14
N ILE A 289 10.85 7.00 -10.50
CA ILE A 289 12.18 6.76 -11.09
C ILE A 289 12.90 5.72 -10.23
N GLY A 290 13.38 4.64 -10.86
CA GLY A 290 14.11 3.58 -10.18
C GLY A 290 15.52 3.40 -10.73
N LEU A 291 16.50 3.21 -9.85
CA LEU A 291 17.88 2.85 -10.19
C LEU A 291 18.29 1.63 -9.37
N SER A 292 18.73 0.58 -10.04
CA SER A 292 19.33 -0.60 -9.43
C SER A 292 20.76 -0.78 -9.93
N VAL A 293 21.65 -1.20 -9.03
CA VAL A 293 23.05 -1.48 -9.34
C VAL A 293 23.45 -2.72 -8.58
N GLY A 294 24.15 -3.64 -9.24
CA GLY A 294 24.65 -4.84 -8.58
C GLY A 294 25.94 -5.38 -9.17
N TYR A 295 26.54 -6.29 -8.40
CA TYR A 295 27.78 -6.96 -8.73
C TYR A 295 27.67 -8.45 -8.38
N LYS A 296 28.05 -9.32 -9.30
CA LYS A 296 28.08 -10.77 -9.11
C LYS A 296 29.44 -11.19 -8.51
N LEU A 297 29.39 -11.77 -7.30
CA LEU A 297 30.57 -12.28 -6.59
C LEU A 297 31.01 -13.67 -7.07
#